data_AF-A0A820MWP5-F1
#
_entry.id   AF-A0A820MWP5-F1
#
_cell.length_a   1.000
_cell.length_b   1.000
_cell.length_c   1.000
_cell.angle_alpha   90.00
_cell.angle_beta   90.00
_cell.angle_gamma   90.00
#
_symmetry.space_group_name_H-M   'P 1'
#
loop_
_entity.id
_entity.type
_entity.pdbx_description
1 polymer ?
#
loop_
_entity_poly.entity_id
_entity_poly.type
_entity_poly.pdbx_seq_one_letter_code
_entity_poly.pdbx_strand_id
1 'polypeptide(L)'
;MINTKRLRSESFYNFHENNDRKRFLSSTTNDNFTQFENLANELIYDIFDYLDFYHIYLSFFNLNFRFRSLLIDSTLPLNINLFLMSKTTFNQYNEDIIKPNQQRIDICRVTNYYM
;
A
#
# COMPACT_ATOMS: atom_id res chain seq x y z
N MET A 1 54.54 -12.80 28.51
CA MET A 1 53.29 -13.42 29.01
C MET A 1 52.15 -12.89 28.15
N ILE A 2 51.83 -13.59 27.06
CA ILE A 2 50.84 -13.15 26.07
C ILE A 2 49.66 -14.13 26.15
N ASN A 3 48.48 -13.60 26.50
CA ASN A 3 47.24 -14.35 26.65
C ASN A 3 46.66 -14.75 25.28
N THR A 4 46.98 -15.94 24.80
CA THR A 4 46.35 -16.58 23.64
C THR A 4 45.19 -17.49 24.10
N LYS A 5 44.06 -16.91 24.50
CA LYS A 5 42.86 -17.68 24.88
C LYS A 5 41.53 -17.07 24.42
N ARG A 6 41.49 -16.37 23.27
CA ARG A 6 40.23 -15.83 22.74
C ARG A 6 40.15 -15.84 21.21
N LEU A 7 40.28 -17.02 20.60
CA LEU A 7 40.04 -17.17 19.15
C LEU A 7 39.33 -18.48 18.76
N ARG A 8 38.90 -19.33 19.73
CA ARG A 8 38.28 -20.63 19.41
C ARG A 8 36.75 -20.65 19.53
N SER A 9 36.13 -19.59 20.03
CA SER A 9 34.67 -19.49 20.22
C SER A 9 33.94 -18.74 19.10
N GLU A 10 34.63 -17.89 18.34
CA GLU A 10 34.01 -17.10 17.26
C GLU A 10 33.88 -17.89 15.95
N SER A 11 34.68 -18.94 15.75
CA SER A 11 34.58 -19.77 14.54
C SER A 11 33.39 -20.72 14.57
N PHE A 12 32.96 -21.19 15.75
CA PHE A 12 31.78 -22.06 15.88
C PHE A 12 30.46 -21.30 15.73
N TYR A 13 30.37 -20.07 16.26
CA TYR A 13 29.19 -19.22 16.07
C TYR A 13 28.98 -18.84 14.60
N ASN A 14 30.06 -18.59 13.87
CA ASN A 14 30.00 -18.27 12.44
C ASN A 14 29.77 -19.48 11.52
N PHE A 15 29.96 -20.71 12.00
CA PHE A 15 29.74 -21.91 11.17
C PHE A 15 28.27 -22.37 11.17
N HIS A 16 27.51 -22.04 12.22
CA HIS A 16 26.07 -22.33 12.27
C HIS A 16 25.26 -21.29 11.48
N GLU A 17 25.62 -20.00 11.57
CA GLU A 17 24.86 -18.92 10.90
C GLU A 17 24.98 -18.95 9.36
N ASN A 18 26.09 -19.49 8.82
CA ASN A 18 26.30 -19.57 7.37
C ASN A 18 25.62 -20.78 6.71
N ASN A 19 25.28 -21.83 7.47
CA ASN A 19 24.54 -22.97 6.92
C ASN A 19 23.04 -22.70 6.85
N ASP A 20 22.49 -21.87 7.74
CA ASP A 20 21.09 -21.44 7.65
C ASP A 20 20.88 -20.40 6.55
N ARG A 21 21.85 -19.49 6.31
CA ARG A 21 21.79 -18.55 5.18
C ARG A 21 22.00 -19.20 3.80
N LYS A 22 22.72 -20.32 3.73
CA LYS A 22 22.92 -21.06 2.46
C LYS A 22 21.83 -22.08 2.14
N ARG A 23 21.04 -22.52 3.14
CA ARG A 23 19.88 -23.41 2.90
C ARG A 23 18.61 -22.68 2.49
N PHE A 24 18.53 -21.36 2.73
CA PHE A 24 17.45 -20.52 2.22
C PHE A 24 17.68 -19.99 0.79
N LEU A 25 18.79 -20.35 0.15
CA LEU A 25 19.09 -19.94 -1.24
C LEU A 25 19.12 -21.11 -2.23
N SER A 26 18.52 -22.25 -1.88
CA SER A 26 18.40 -23.40 -2.79
C SER A 26 17.11 -24.20 -2.58
N SER A 27 16.00 -23.51 -2.44
CA SER A 27 14.72 -24.05 -2.90
C SER A 27 14.18 -23.07 -3.92
N THR A 28 14.23 -23.46 -5.20
CA THR A 28 13.35 -22.92 -6.23
C THR A 28 11.92 -23.28 -5.83
N THR A 29 11.38 -22.60 -4.81
CA THR A 29 9.95 -22.51 -4.67
C THR A 29 9.53 -21.60 -5.82
N ASN A 30 8.83 -22.17 -6.80
CA ASN A 30 7.87 -21.39 -7.58
C ASN A 30 6.78 -20.94 -6.59
N ASP A 31 7.14 -20.09 -5.65
CA ASP A 31 6.18 -19.29 -4.93
C ASP A 31 5.64 -18.36 -5.99
N ASN A 32 4.52 -18.76 -6.59
CA ASN A 32 3.68 -17.88 -7.38
C ASN A 32 3.22 -16.79 -6.43
N PHE A 33 4.07 -15.80 -6.17
CA PHE A 33 3.71 -14.62 -5.40
C PHE A 33 2.56 -13.97 -6.14
N THR A 34 1.36 -14.12 -5.61
CA THR A 34 0.18 -13.43 -6.11
C THR A 34 0.40 -11.95 -5.86
N GLN A 35 0.64 -11.19 -6.94
CA GLN A 35 0.72 -9.75 -6.88
C GLN A 35 -0.67 -9.17 -6.57
N PHE A 36 -0.71 -8.05 -5.87
CA PHE A 36 -1.97 -7.36 -5.55
C PHE A 36 -2.73 -6.98 -6.82
N GLU A 37 -1.98 -6.62 -7.86
CA GLU A 37 -2.45 -6.28 -9.20
C GLU A 37 -3.12 -7.44 -9.93
N ASN A 38 -2.96 -8.67 -9.45
CA ASN A 38 -3.60 -9.87 -10.01
C ASN A 38 -4.93 -10.20 -9.33
N LEU A 39 -5.33 -9.49 -8.26
CA LEU A 39 -6.66 -9.65 -7.66
C LEU A 39 -7.75 -9.35 -8.68
N ALA A 40 -8.93 -9.96 -8.53
CA ALA A 40 -10.10 -9.61 -9.34
C ALA A 40 -10.62 -8.20 -8.99
N ASN A 41 -11.35 -7.55 -9.91
CA ASN A 41 -11.84 -6.18 -9.68
C ASN A 41 -12.78 -6.13 -8.46
N GLU A 42 -13.60 -7.16 -8.30
CA GLU A 42 -14.56 -7.32 -7.20
C GLU A 42 -13.84 -7.28 -5.85
N LEU A 43 -12.74 -8.03 -5.69
CA LEU A 43 -11.95 -8.03 -4.47
C LEU A 43 -11.25 -6.70 -4.22
N ILE A 44 -10.79 -6.02 -5.28
CA ILE A 44 -10.18 -4.69 -5.15
C ILE A 44 -11.23 -3.69 -4.64
N TYR A 45 -12.45 -3.76 -5.16
CA TYR A 45 -13.54 -2.92 -4.72
C TYR A 45 -13.95 -3.20 -3.27
N ASP A 46 -14.04 -4.47 -2.88
CA ASP A 46 -14.28 -4.85 -1.49
C ASP A 46 -13.21 -4.25 -0.56
N ILE A 47 -11.94 -4.21 -0.98
CA ILE A 47 -10.85 -3.59 -0.21
C ILE A 47 -11.02 -2.06 -0.16
N PHE A 48 -11.37 -1.45 -1.29
CA PHE A 48 -11.56 -0.01 -1.42
C PHE A 48 -12.70 0.51 -0.54
N ASP A 49 -13.75 -0.28 -0.30
CA ASP A 49 -14.85 0.11 0.59
C ASP A 49 -14.42 0.36 2.06
N TYR A 50 -13.29 -0.22 2.49
CA TYR A 50 -12.72 0.01 3.83
C TYR A 50 -11.76 1.19 3.91
N LEU A 51 -11.41 1.81 2.78
CA LEU A 51 -10.39 2.86 2.69
C LEU A 51 -11.03 4.20 2.30
N ASP A 52 -10.39 5.29 2.73
CA ASP A 52 -10.79 6.60 2.25
C ASP A 52 -10.38 6.81 0.79
N PHE A 53 -11.29 7.36 -0.01
CA PHE A 53 -11.08 7.50 -1.45
C PHE A 53 -9.87 8.37 -1.82
N TYR A 54 -9.53 9.38 -1.00
CA TYR A 54 -8.34 10.19 -1.24
C TYR A 54 -7.07 9.34 -1.13
N HIS A 55 -6.98 8.48 -0.12
CA HIS A 55 -5.83 7.57 0.02
C HIS A 55 -5.76 6.57 -1.12
N ILE A 56 -6.90 6.02 -1.52
CA ILE A 56 -6.97 5.12 -2.68
C ILE A 56 -6.46 5.84 -3.94
N TYR A 57 -6.96 7.04 -4.20
CA TYR A 57 -6.56 7.83 -5.37
C TYR A 57 -5.06 8.09 -5.37
N LEU A 58 -4.49 8.60 -4.28
CA LEU A 58 -3.06 8.86 -4.20
C LEU A 58 -2.19 7.62 -4.42
N SER A 59 -2.59 6.48 -3.85
CA SER A 59 -1.79 5.26 -3.89
C SER A 59 -1.93 4.49 -5.21
N PHE A 60 -3.12 4.43 -5.78
CA PHE A 60 -3.43 3.49 -6.87
C PHE A 60 -3.65 4.14 -8.24
N PHE A 61 -3.92 5.45 -8.30
CA PHE A 61 -4.26 6.11 -9.57
C PHE A 61 -3.15 6.02 -10.63
N ASN A 62 -1.90 6.12 -10.19
CA ASN A 62 -0.73 6.05 -11.07
C ASN A 62 -0.08 4.66 -11.12
N LEU A 63 -0.67 3.65 -10.46
CA LEU A 63 -0.06 2.31 -10.37
C LEU A 63 -0.02 1.63 -11.73
N ASN A 64 -1.16 1.58 -12.43
CA ASN A 64 -1.25 1.14 -13.83
C ASN A 64 -2.60 1.55 -14.44
N PHE A 65 -2.76 1.31 -15.74
CA PHE A 65 -3.97 1.65 -16.49
C PHE A 65 -5.23 1.01 -15.90
N ARG A 66 -5.15 -0.24 -15.41
CA ARG A 66 -6.28 -0.94 -14.82
C ARG A 66 -6.78 -0.20 -13.57
N PHE A 67 -5.91 0.11 -12.62
CA PHE A 67 -6.31 0.84 -11.40
C PHE A 67 -6.81 2.24 -11.69
N ARG A 68 -6.20 2.93 -12.65
CA ARG A 68 -6.69 4.24 -13.09
C ARG A 68 -8.13 4.15 -13.60
N SER A 69 -8.43 3.18 -14.46
CA SER A 69 -9.79 2.95 -14.97
C SER A 69 -10.76 2.53 -13.85
N LEU A 70 -10.32 1.70 -12.90
CA LEU A 70 -11.14 1.34 -11.73
C LEU A 70 -11.55 2.55 -10.87
N LEU A 71 -10.77 3.63 -10.88
CA LEU A 71 -11.09 4.83 -10.11
C LEU A 71 -11.93 5.84 -10.90
N ILE A 72 -11.63 6.04 -12.19
CA ILE A 72 -12.30 7.03 -13.04
C ILE A 72 -13.64 6.50 -13.59
N ASP A 73 -13.63 5.27 -14.13
CA ASP A 73 -14.75 4.74 -14.94
C ASP A 73 -15.72 3.88 -14.11
N SER A 74 -15.45 3.73 -12.82
CA SER A 74 -16.27 2.91 -11.94
C SER A 74 -17.62 3.56 -11.63
N THR A 75 -18.66 2.74 -11.50
CA THR A 75 -19.97 3.15 -10.99
C THR A 75 -20.04 3.15 -9.47
N LEU A 76 -18.94 2.81 -8.79
CA LEU A 76 -18.96 2.71 -7.34
C LEU A 76 -19.14 4.06 -6.66
N PRO A 77 -19.95 4.08 -5.58
CA PRO A 77 -20.07 5.21 -4.68
C PRO A 77 -18.70 5.65 -4.16
N LEU A 78 -18.47 6.96 -4.13
CA LEU A 78 -17.29 7.55 -3.54
C LEU A 78 -17.58 8.01 -2.12
N ASN A 79 -16.85 7.42 -1.17
CA ASN A 79 -16.81 7.87 0.21
C ASN A 79 -15.65 8.84 0.38
N ILE A 80 -15.98 10.11 0.61
CA ILE A 80 -14.99 11.18 0.74
C ILE A 80 -14.88 11.60 2.20
N ASN A 81 -13.68 11.48 2.76
CA ASN A 81 -13.33 11.96 4.09
C ASN A 81 -12.37 13.15 3.96
N LEU A 82 -12.86 14.36 4.18
CA LEU A 82 -12.04 15.59 4.06
C LEU A 82 -11.18 15.88 5.31
N PHE A 83 -10.87 14.86 6.10
CA PHE A 83 -10.28 15.01 7.42
C PHE A 83 -8.79 15.36 7.28
N LEU A 84 -8.33 16.34 8.06
CA LEU A 84 -6.90 16.67 8.22
C LEU A 84 -6.16 17.09 6.94
N MET A 85 -6.87 17.38 5.84
CA MET A 85 -6.25 17.87 4.61
C MET A 85 -5.83 19.33 4.74
N SER A 86 -4.66 19.66 4.20
CA SER A 86 -4.26 21.06 4.02
C SER A 86 -5.16 21.73 2.96
N LYS A 87 -5.26 23.07 2.99
CA LYS A 87 -6.04 23.82 1.99
C LYS A 87 -5.58 23.56 0.56
N THR A 88 -4.28 23.46 0.33
CA THR A 88 -3.72 23.20 -1.01
C THR A 88 -4.06 21.79 -1.48
N THR A 89 -3.92 20.81 -0.59
CA THR A 89 -4.32 19.42 -0.84
C THR A 89 -5.80 19.32 -1.17
N PHE A 90 -6.65 19.97 -0.38
CA PHE A 90 -8.09 20.00 -0.62
C PHE A 90 -8.42 20.60 -1.99
N ASN A 91 -7.81 21.73 -2.35
CA ASN A 91 -8.09 22.36 -3.64
C ASN A 91 -7.74 21.44 -4.82
N GLN A 92 -6.59 20.76 -4.77
CA GLN A 92 -6.21 19.80 -5.81
C GLN A 92 -7.19 18.63 -5.87
N TYR A 93 -7.48 18.02 -4.72
CA TYR A 93 -8.44 16.92 -4.65
C TYR A 93 -9.84 17.32 -5.12
N ASN A 94 -10.25 18.56 -4.82
CA ASN A 94 -11.53 19.09 -5.26
C ASN A 94 -11.63 19.20 -6.78
N GLU A 95 -10.59 19.71 -7.46
CA GLU A 95 -10.57 19.82 -8.92
C GLU A 95 -10.44 18.45 -9.60
N ASP A 96 -9.59 17.57 -9.08
CA ASP A 96 -9.24 16.31 -9.75
C ASP A 96 -10.26 15.20 -9.48
N ILE A 97 -10.92 15.21 -8.32
CA ILE A 97 -11.76 14.10 -7.85
C ILE A 97 -13.17 14.52 -7.51
N ILE A 98 -13.35 15.52 -6.65
CA ILE A 98 -14.69 15.86 -6.16
C ILE A 98 -15.55 16.39 -7.31
N LYS A 99 -15.07 17.40 -8.05
CA LYS A 99 -15.82 18.02 -9.14
C LYS A 99 -16.16 17.05 -10.28
N PRO A 100 -15.23 16.22 -10.80
CA PRO A 100 -15.55 15.31 -11.91
C PRO A 100 -16.47 14.16 -11.51
N ASN A 101 -16.49 13.79 -10.22
CA ASN A 101 -17.21 12.62 -9.73
C ASN A 101 -18.40 12.97 -8.84
N GLN A 102 -18.95 14.20 -8.89
CA GLN A 102 -20.03 14.65 -8.01
C GLN A 102 -21.23 13.69 -7.98
N GLN A 103 -21.62 13.18 -9.15
CA GLN A 103 -22.71 12.22 -9.30
C GLN A 103 -22.48 10.86 -8.62
N ARG A 104 -21.24 10.55 -8.24
CA ARG A 104 -20.85 9.30 -7.57
C ARG A 104 -20.65 9.47 -6.07
N ILE A 105 -20.60 10.70 -5.56
CA ILE A 105 -20.35 10.95 -4.13
C ILE A 105 -21.62 10.59 -3.36
N ASP A 106 -21.54 9.54 -2.56
CA ASP A 106 -22.64 9.11 -1.70
C ASP A 106 -22.51 9.69 -0.30
N ILE A 107 -21.31 9.61 0.28
CA ILE A 107 -21.02 10.13 1.61
C ILE A 107 -19.85 11.12 1.51
N CYS A 108 -20.10 12.34 1.96
CA CYS A 108 -19.08 13.35 2.19
C CYS A 108 -19.01 13.65 3.70
N ARG A 109 -17.96 13.17 4.35
CA ARG A 109 -17.71 13.47 5.76
C ARG A 109 -16.76 14.67 5.84
N VAL A 110 -17.28 15.75 6.40
CA VAL A 110 -16.52 16.97 6.66
C VAL A 110 -16.30 17.05 8.17
N THR A 111 -15.05 17.02 8.61
CA THR A 111 -14.75 17.50 9.97
C THR A 111 -14.48 18.97 9.96
N ASN A 112 -15.18 19.66 10.85
CA ASN A 112 -14.79 20.97 11.28
C ASN A 112 -13.67 20.86 12.30
N TYR A 113 -12.44 21.20 11.92
CA TYR A 113 -11.39 21.45 12.92
C TYR A 113 -11.29 22.95 13.27
N TYR A 114 -12.02 23.83 12.54
CA TYR A 114 -11.86 25.28 12.61
C TYR A 114 -13.14 26.12 12.41
N MET A 115 -14.35 25.61 12.69
CA MET A 115 -15.44 26.50 13.09
C MET A 115 -15.42 26.69 14.59
#